data_AF-A0A7C9VI68-F1
#
_entry.id   AF-A0A7C9VI68-F1
#
_cell.length_a   1.000
_cell.length_b   1.000
_cell.length_c   1.000
_cell.angle_alpha   90.00
_cell.angle_beta   90.00
_cell.angle_gamma   90.00
#
_symmetry.space_group_name_H-M   'P 1'
#
loop_
_entity.id
_entity.type
_entity.pdbx_description
1 polymer ?
#
loop_
_entity_poly.entity_id
_entity_poly.type
_entity_poly.pdbx_seq_one_letter_code
_entity_poly.pdbx_strand_id
1 'polypeptide(L)'
;MNFEFSDDQKQLRDQARRYLAEHSPPKAVRAVLEGKAPYDKALWKGLAEMGFLGVAIPEEFGGAGAGHLELCVIAEEMGRALAPVPFSSTIYLAAEAIMLAGSAEQKAKW
;
A
#
# COMPACT_ATOMS: atom_id res chain seq x y z
N MET A 1 -4.18 8.40 -28.16
CA MET A 1 -4.12 8.46 -26.68
C MET A 1 -4.22 7.04 -26.17
N ASN A 2 -3.30 6.60 -25.31
CA ASN A 2 -3.32 5.26 -24.73
C ASN A 2 -3.63 5.37 -23.24
N PHE A 3 -4.65 4.66 -22.77
CA PHE A 3 -5.10 4.64 -21.37
C PHE A 3 -4.85 3.29 -20.70
N GLU A 4 -4.22 2.35 -21.40
CA GLU A 4 -3.87 1.06 -20.82
C GLU A 4 -2.68 1.19 -19.87
N PHE A 5 -2.71 0.39 -18.81
CA PHE A 5 -1.53 0.17 -17.98
C PHE A 5 -0.38 -0.44 -18.79
N SER A 6 0.85 -0.10 -18.40
CA SER A 6 2.04 -0.79 -18.85
C SER A 6 2.02 -2.26 -18.40
N ASP A 7 2.87 -3.08 -18.99
CA ASP A 7 2.99 -4.48 -18.58
C ASP A 7 3.48 -4.62 -17.14
N ASP A 8 4.38 -3.73 -16.70
CA ASP A 8 4.85 -3.68 -15.30
C ASP A 8 3.71 -3.34 -14.34
N GLN A 9 2.86 -2.37 -14.68
CA GLN A 9 1.68 -2.01 -13.89
C GLN A 9 0.65 -3.15 -13.85
N LYS A 10 0.44 -3.85 -14.97
CA LYS A 10 -0.42 -5.05 -15.00
C LYS A 10 0.14 -6.15 -14.09
N GLN A 11 1.45 -6.39 -14.13
CA GLN A 11 2.11 -7.37 -13.26
C GLN A 11 2.00 -6.97 -11.79
N LEU A 12 2.18 -5.68 -11.46
CA LEU A 12 2.03 -5.17 -10.10
C LEU A 12 0.60 -5.39 -9.58
N ARG A 13 -0.41 -5.03 -10.40
CA ARG A 13 -1.83 -5.27 -10.09
C ARG A 13 -2.10 -6.74 -9.81
N ASP A 14 -1.62 -7.63 -10.68
CA ASP A 14 -1.91 -9.06 -10.59
C ASP A 14 -1.18 -9.71 -9.40
N GLN A 15 -0.02 -9.18 -8.99
CA GLN A 15 0.65 -9.56 -7.74
C GLN A 15 -0.14 -9.11 -6.51
N ALA A 16 -0.52 -7.83 -6.44
CA ALA A 16 -1.31 -7.28 -5.33
C ALA A 16 -2.64 -8.02 -5.17
N ARG A 17 -3.35 -8.25 -6.28
CA ARG A 17 -4.62 -8.99 -6.32
C ARG A 17 -4.49 -10.39 -5.75
N ARG A 18 -3.49 -11.17 -6.22
CA ARG A 18 -3.29 -12.55 -5.77
C ARG A 18 -2.97 -12.59 -4.28
N TYR A 19 -2.04 -11.74 -3.84
CA TYR A 19 -1.65 -11.67 -2.44
C TYR A 19 -2.84 -11.32 -1.53
N LEU A 20 -3.62 -10.28 -1.89
CA LEU A 20 -4.78 -9.84 -1.11
C LEU A 20 -5.94 -10.85 -1.12
N ALA A 21 -6.16 -11.57 -2.22
CA ALA A 21 -7.19 -12.61 -2.28
C ALA A 21 -6.90 -13.77 -1.31
N GLU A 22 -5.62 -14.09 -1.12
CA GLU A 22 -5.17 -15.13 -0.20
C GLU A 22 -5.14 -14.66 1.25
N HIS A 23 -4.65 -13.44 1.50
CA HIS A 23 -4.34 -12.95 2.85
C HIS A 23 -5.41 -12.01 3.43
N SER A 24 -6.34 -11.51 2.63
CA SER A 24 -7.45 -10.65 3.07
C SER A 24 -8.83 -11.16 2.58
N PRO A 25 -9.17 -12.45 2.78
CA PRO A 25 -10.50 -12.94 2.43
C PRO A 25 -11.57 -12.27 3.29
N PRO A 26 -12.85 -12.21 2.86
CA PRO A 26 -13.93 -11.52 3.59
C PRO A 26 -14.06 -11.93 5.07
N LYS A 27 -13.72 -13.18 5.42
CA LYS A 27 -13.69 -13.65 6.80
C LYS A 27 -12.64 -12.94 7.65
N ALA A 28 -11.44 -12.72 7.12
CA ALA A 28 -10.37 -12.00 7.81
C ALA A 28 -10.74 -10.53 7.99
N VAL A 29 -11.28 -9.90 6.95
CA VAL A 29 -11.82 -8.52 7.01
C VAL A 29 -12.85 -8.38 8.12
N ARG A 30 -13.84 -9.30 8.17
CA ARG A 30 -14.88 -9.28 9.20
C ARG A 30 -14.33 -9.51 10.61
N ALA A 31 -13.33 -10.38 10.77
CA ALA A 31 -12.70 -10.62 12.06
C ALA A 31 -12.03 -9.37 12.65
N VAL A 32 -11.48 -8.49 11.81
CA VAL A 32 -10.96 -7.18 12.26
C VAL A 32 -12.11 -6.24 12.60
N LEU A 33 -13.10 -6.12 11.71
CA LEU A 33 -14.24 -5.22 11.87
C LEU A 33 -15.05 -5.49 13.15
N GLU A 34 -15.30 -6.76 13.46
CA GLU A 34 -16.06 -7.19 14.64
C GLU A 34 -15.16 -7.38 15.87
N GLY A 35 -13.85 -7.34 15.67
CA GLY A 35 -12.85 -7.58 16.69
C GLY A 35 -12.44 -6.32 17.45
N LYS A 36 -11.41 -6.47 18.29
CA LYS A 36 -10.75 -5.37 19.01
C LYS A 36 -9.45 -4.91 18.36
N ALA A 37 -8.96 -5.65 17.36
CA ALA A 37 -7.73 -5.29 16.67
C ALA A 37 -7.96 -4.03 15.84
N PRO A 38 -7.05 -3.03 15.88
CA PRO A 38 -7.23 -1.80 15.11
C PRO A 38 -7.08 -2.02 13.60
N TYR A 39 -6.34 -3.06 13.20
CA TYR A 39 -6.11 -3.50 11.83
C TYR A 39 -5.51 -4.92 11.82
N ASP A 40 -5.43 -5.56 10.65
CA ASP A 40 -4.73 -6.83 10.46
C ASP A 40 -3.21 -6.62 10.39
N LYS A 41 -2.52 -6.92 11.50
CA LYS A 41 -1.06 -6.75 11.61
C LYS A 41 -0.27 -7.71 10.72
N ALA A 42 -0.77 -8.93 10.51
CA ALA A 42 -0.08 -9.93 9.70
C ALA A 42 -0.13 -9.52 8.23
N LEU A 43 -1.32 -9.11 7.77
CA LEU A 43 -1.50 -8.55 6.44
C LEU A 43 -0.62 -7.32 6.22
N TRP A 44 -0.60 -6.38 7.17
CA TRP A 44 0.24 -5.17 7.09
C TRP A 44 1.72 -5.49 6.93
N LYS A 45 2.24 -6.44 7.73
CA LYS A 45 3.63 -6.89 7.66
C LYS A 45 3.96 -7.47 6.29
N GLY A 46 3.13 -8.36 5.76
CA GLY A 46 3.41 -8.94 4.45
C GLY A 46 3.25 -7.95 3.29
N LEU A 47 2.35 -6.97 3.38
CA LEU A 47 2.32 -5.85 2.42
C LEU A 47 3.63 -5.04 2.43
N ALA A 48 4.26 -4.87 3.60
CA ALA A 48 5.56 -4.23 3.73
C ALA A 48 6.67 -5.08 3.09
N GLU A 49 6.66 -6.40 3.33
CA GLU A 49 7.64 -7.35 2.77
C GLU A 49 7.54 -7.45 1.24
N MET A 50 6.35 -7.27 0.67
CA MET A 50 6.13 -7.16 -0.77
C MET A 50 6.60 -5.81 -1.36
N GLY A 51 6.99 -4.85 -0.52
CA GLY A 51 7.40 -3.51 -0.94
C GLY A 51 6.24 -2.56 -1.30
N PHE A 52 4.98 -2.99 -1.14
CA PHE A 52 3.82 -2.21 -1.58
C PHE A 52 3.61 -0.92 -0.77
N LEU A 53 4.07 -0.90 0.49
CA LEU A 53 3.95 0.28 1.35
C LEU A 53 4.91 1.41 0.97
N GLY A 54 6.02 1.09 0.30
CA GLY A 54 7.06 2.05 -0.10
C GLY A 54 7.08 2.33 -1.59
N VAL A 55 6.06 1.93 -2.35
CA VAL A 55 6.11 1.90 -3.82
C VAL A 55 6.45 3.27 -4.45
N ALA A 56 5.84 4.35 -3.95
CA ALA A 56 6.06 5.71 -4.43
C ALA A 56 7.04 6.51 -3.56
N ILE A 57 7.64 5.87 -2.54
CA ILE A 57 8.63 6.50 -1.68
C ILE A 57 9.99 6.45 -2.39
N PRO A 58 10.78 7.54 -2.41
CA PRO A 58 12.10 7.53 -3.01
C PRO A 58 13.04 6.48 -2.42
N GLU A 59 13.94 5.95 -3.25
CA GLU A 59 14.92 4.93 -2.85
C GLU A 59 15.84 5.40 -1.71
N GLU A 60 16.14 6.70 -1.62
CA GLU A 60 16.96 7.28 -0.54
C GLU A 60 16.32 7.11 0.85
N PHE A 61 15.00 6.91 0.91
CA PHE A 61 14.24 6.60 2.13
C PHE A 61 13.83 5.12 2.21
N GLY A 62 14.42 4.25 1.38
CA GLY A 62 14.18 2.81 1.38
C GLY A 62 12.91 2.36 0.64
N GLY A 63 12.30 3.24 -0.17
CA GLY A 63 11.17 2.90 -1.03
C GLY A 63 11.60 2.36 -2.39
N ALA A 64 10.62 2.14 -3.28
CA ALA A 64 10.86 1.60 -4.62
C ALA A 64 11.04 2.69 -5.71
N GLY A 65 10.84 3.96 -5.38
CA GLY A 65 11.05 5.08 -6.31
C GLY A 65 10.11 5.09 -7.54
N ALA A 66 9.02 4.33 -7.52
CA ALA A 66 8.00 4.37 -8.57
C ALA A 66 7.10 5.61 -8.45
N GLY A 67 6.05 5.69 -9.26
CA GLY A 67 5.16 6.86 -9.28
C GLY A 67 3.84 6.67 -8.55
N HIS A 68 3.06 7.75 -8.49
CA HIS A 68 1.69 7.73 -7.99
C HIS A 68 0.78 6.81 -8.80
N LEU A 69 1.12 6.48 -10.06
CA LEU A 69 0.32 5.56 -10.86
C LEU A 69 0.45 4.12 -10.34
N GLU A 70 1.66 3.66 -10.02
CA GLU A 70 1.89 2.36 -9.38
C GLU A 70 1.25 2.32 -7.98
N LEU A 71 1.31 3.42 -7.23
CA LEU A 71 0.58 3.55 -5.97
C LEU A 71 -0.94 3.40 -6.18
N CYS A 72 -1.51 4.05 -7.20
CA CYS A 72 -2.93 3.91 -7.54
C CYS A 72 -3.31 2.47 -7.90
N VAL A 73 -2.44 1.75 -8.60
CA VAL A 73 -2.65 0.33 -8.94
C VAL A 73 -2.76 -0.53 -7.68
N ILE A 74 -1.85 -0.36 -6.72
CA ILE A 74 -1.91 -1.07 -5.43
C ILE A 74 -3.14 -0.64 -4.63
N ALA A 75 -3.44 0.67 -4.61
CA ALA A 75 -4.59 1.25 -3.93
C ALA A 75 -5.92 0.64 -4.40
N GLU A 76 -6.08 0.45 -5.71
CA GLU A 76 -7.29 -0.14 -6.29
C GLU A 76 -7.49 -1.57 -5.77
N GLU A 77 -6.44 -2.40 -5.78
CA GLU A 77 -6.54 -3.77 -5.30
C GLU A 77 -6.74 -3.83 -3.76
N MET A 78 -6.11 -2.92 -3.00
CA MET A 78 -6.33 -2.76 -1.56
C MET A 78 -7.81 -2.49 -1.24
N GLY A 79 -8.43 -1.57 -2.00
CA GLY A 79 -9.85 -1.24 -1.89
C GLY A 79 -10.75 -2.39 -2.33
N ARG A 80 -10.42 -3.07 -3.43
CA ARG A 80 -11.14 -4.25 -3.93
C ARG A 80 -11.23 -5.36 -2.87
N ALA A 81 -10.15 -5.57 -2.11
CA ALA A 81 -10.10 -6.57 -1.06
C ALA A 81 -10.71 -6.11 0.28
N LEU A 82 -11.10 -4.84 0.41
CA LEU A 82 -11.48 -4.22 1.68
C LEU A 82 -10.41 -4.43 2.76
N ALA A 83 -9.13 -4.34 2.36
CA ALA A 83 -8.02 -4.71 3.22
C ALA A 83 -8.06 -3.90 4.53
N PRO A 84 -8.19 -4.56 5.70
CA PRO A 84 -8.42 -3.89 6.97
C PRO A 84 -7.08 -3.42 7.55
N VAL A 85 -6.41 -2.52 6.84
CA VAL A 85 -5.06 -2.01 7.14
C VAL A 85 -5.02 -0.48 7.05
N PRO A 86 -4.11 0.20 7.75
CA PRO A 86 -4.02 1.67 7.75
C PRO A 86 -3.37 2.24 6.48
N PHE A 87 -3.53 1.59 5.32
CA PHE A 87 -2.83 1.97 4.09
C PHE A 87 -3.16 3.41 3.66
N SER A 88 -4.44 3.80 3.72
CA SER A 88 -4.85 5.15 3.30
C SER A 88 -4.35 6.25 4.23
N SER A 89 -4.51 6.08 5.54
CA SER A 89 -4.07 7.07 6.52
C SER A 89 -2.53 7.16 6.61
N THR A 90 -1.82 6.05 6.39
CA THR A 90 -0.37 6.04 6.41
C THR A 90 0.21 6.53 5.08
N ILE A 91 -0.15 5.92 3.95
CA ILE A 91 0.53 6.17 2.67
C ILE A 91 -0.02 7.41 1.96
N TYR A 92 -1.34 7.59 1.88
CA TYR A 92 -1.92 8.73 1.15
C TYR A 92 -1.85 10.04 1.94
N LEU A 93 -1.84 9.95 3.26
CA LEU A 93 -1.90 11.14 4.12
C LEU A 93 -0.56 11.40 4.81
N ALA A 94 -0.14 10.52 5.72
CA ALA A 94 1.05 10.80 6.53
C ALA A 94 2.33 10.86 5.69
N ALA A 95 2.58 9.85 4.85
CA ALA A 95 3.79 9.78 4.03
C ALA A 95 3.84 10.93 3.01
N GLU A 96 2.75 11.17 2.27
CA GLU A 96 2.68 12.31 1.33
C GLU A 96 2.88 13.66 2.04
N ALA A 97 2.30 13.86 3.22
CA ALA A 97 2.49 15.10 3.99
C ALA A 97 3.94 15.30 4.43
N ILE A 98 4.61 14.23 4.90
CA ILE A 98 6.03 14.27 5.29
C ILE A 98 6.91 14.50 4.05
N MET A 99 6.61 13.85 2.92
CA MET A 99 7.37 14.04 1.68
C MET A 99 7.23 15.46 1.14
N LEU A 100 6.04 16.05 1.22
CA LEU A 100 5.78 17.40 0.71
C LEU A 100 6.33 18.50 1.62
N ALA A 101 6.14 18.38 2.94
CA ALA A 101 6.34 19.48 3.88
C ALA A 101 7.29 19.16 5.06
N GLY A 102 7.75 17.92 5.18
CA GLY A 102 8.66 17.51 6.24
C GLY A 102 10.07 18.07 6.05
N SER A 103 10.77 18.32 7.17
CA SER A 103 12.20 18.58 7.16
C SER A 103 12.99 17.34 6.69
N ALA A 104 14.27 17.51 6.36
CA ALA A 104 15.13 16.38 6.01
C ALA A 104 15.18 15.33 7.14
N GLU A 105 15.21 15.78 8.39
CA GLU A 105 15.19 14.90 9.57
C GLU A 105 13.85 14.16 9.73
N GLN A 106 12.72 14.80 9.38
CA GLN A 106 11.41 14.16 9.43
C GLN A 106 11.29 13.09 8.35
N LYS A 107 11.75 13.36 7.12
CA LYS A 107 11.76 12.40 6.00
C LYS A 107 12.68 11.21 6.25
N ALA A 108 13.85 11.44 6.85
CA ALA A 108 14.79 10.36 7.15
C ALA A 108 14.35 9.48 8.33
N LYS A 109 13.54 10.01 9.26
CA LYS A 109 13.14 9.32 10.48
C LYS A 109 11.89 8.45 10.31
N TRP A 110 10.94 8.89 9.49
CA TRP A 110 9.57 8.37 9.45
C TRP A 110 9.25 7.67 8.14
#